data_AF-A0A6P6W1X3-F1
#
_entry.id   AF-A0A6P6W1X3-F1
#
_cell.length_a   1.000
_cell.length_b   1.000
_cell.length_c   1.000
_cell.angle_alpha   90.00
_cell.angle_beta   90.00
_cell.angle_gamma   90.00
#
_symmetry.space_group_name_H-M   'P 1'
#
loop_
_entity.id
_entity.type
_entity.pdbx_description
1 polymer ?
#
loop_
_entity_poly.entity_id
_entity_poly.type
_entity_poly.pdbx_seq_one_letter_code
_entity_poly.pdbx_strand_id
1 'polypeptide(L)'
;MLKGVQVCLEKGLLPTVVQSDSMLLVDILQRRCLCPWSVRREVEQIWHLVDGTRFEHCYREANKVADILANVGVSHPQELVRVYCTERTLPSVARGECRMNRLGVPSVRRVRIGRA
;
A
#
# COMPACT_ATOMS: atom_id res chain seq x y z
N MET A 1 -0.16 -5.25 2.21
CA MET A 1 -1.11 -4.60 3.13
C MET A 1 -0.86 -4.99 4.60
N LEU A 2 -0.93 -6.28 4.97
CA LEU A 2 -0.79 -6.75 6.36
C LEU A 2 0.39 -6.13 7.13
N LYS A 3 1.61 -6.17 6.58
CA LYS A 3 2.77 -5.58 7.28
C LYS A 3 2.65 -4.08 7.49
N GLY A 4 2.01 -3.36 6.55
CA GLY A 4 1.72 -1.94 6.71
C GLY A 4 0.78 -1.66 7.88
N VAL A 5 -0.29 -2.47 8.00
CA VAL A 5 -1.22 -2.41 9.14
C VAL A 5 -0.51 -2.69 10.46
N GLN A 6 0.31 -3.75 10.52
CA GLN A 6 1.10 -4.07 11.71
C GLN A 6 2.02 -2.92 12.13
N VAL A 7 2.73 -2.31 11.17
CA VAL A 7 3.61 -1.16 11.45
C VAL A 7 2.83 0.06 11.93
N CYS A 8 1.61 0.30 11.43
CA CYS A 8 0.74 1.36 11.96
C CYS A 8 0.40 1.10 13.44
N LEU A 9 -0.05 -0.11 13.76
CA LEU A 9 -0.43 -0.48 15.13
C LEU A 9 0.76 -0.47 16.09
N GLU A 10 1.93 -0.97 15.67
CA GLU A 10 3.19 -0.91 16.42
C GLU A 10 3.59 0.55 16.75
N LYS A 11 3.18 1.52 15.92
CA LYS A 11 3.39 2.96 16.13
C LYS A 11 2.28 3.65 16.92
N GLY A 12 1.30 2.90 17.43
CA GLY A 12 0.13 3.46 18.13
C GLY A 12 -0.88 4.14 17.21
N LEU A 13 -0.82 3.89 15.90
CA LEU A 13 -1.75 4.43 14.92
C LEU A 13 -2.83 3.40 14.60
N LEU A 14 -4.09 3.74 14.88
CA LEU A 14 -5.24 2.94 14.46
C LEU A 14 -5.77 3.48 13.12
N PRO A 15 -5.56 2.78 11.99
CA PRO A 15 -5.97 3.29 10.70
C PRO A 15 -7.50 3.26 10.55
N THR A 16 -8.14 4.41 10.32
CA THR A 16 -9.59 4.46 10.04
C THR A 16 -9.93 4.03 8.62
N VAL A 17 -9.02 4.29 7.68
CA VAL A 17 -9.14 3.94 6.27
C VAL A 17 -7.83 3.31 5.81
N VAL A 18 -7.93 2.20 5.09
CA VAL A 18 -6.80 1.52 4.44
C VAL A 18 -7.10 1.40 2.95
N GLN A 19 -6.19 1.93 2.12
CA GLN A 19 -6.37 2.00 0.68
C GLN A 19 -5.50 0.99 -0.07
N SER A 20 -5.97 0.53 -1.23
CA SER A 20 -5.21 -0.30 -2.17
C SER A 20 -5.69 -0.07 -3.60
N ASP A 21 -4.80 -0.22 -4.57
CA ASP A 21 -5.10 -0.20 -6.01
C ASP A 21 -5.56 -1.55 -6.58
N SER A 22 -5.66 -2.58 -5.74
CA SER A 22 -6.23 -3.87 -6.13
C SER A 22 -7.69 -3.93 -5.73
N MET A 23 -8.58 -3.68 -6.69
CA MET A 23 -10.04 -3.77 -6.47
C MET A 23 -10.43 -5.14 -5.90
N LEU A 24 -9.86 -6.22 -6.44
CA LEU A 24 -10.09 -7.58 -5.95
C LEU A 24 -9.73 -7.73 -4.47
N LEU A 25 -8.58 -7.19 -4.05
CA LEU A 25 -8.19 -7.24 -2.64
C LEU A 25 -9.15 -6.46 -1.76
N VAL A 26 -9.58 -5.28 -2.21
CA VAL A 26 -10.58 -4.46 -1.48
C VAL A 26 -11.89 -5.21 -1.34
N ASP A 27 -12.39 -5.82 -2.42
CA ASP A 27 -13.63 -6.61 -2.38
C ASP A 27 -13.52 -7.83 -1.47
N ILE A 28 -12.37 -8.51 -1.44
CA ILE A 28 -12.09 -9.60 -0.49
C ILE A 28 -12.16 -9.08 0.95
N LEU A 29 -11.45 -7.99 1.26
CA LEU A 29 -11.40 -7.41 2.61
C LEU A 29 -12.76 -6.87 3.07
N GLN A 30 -13.60 -6.43 2.14
CA GLN A 30 -14.98 -6.02 2.37
C GLN A 30 -15.97 -7.20 2.38
N ARG A 31 -15.48 -8.45 2.28
CA ARG A 31 -16.29 -9.69 2.25
C ARG A 31 -17.29 -9.75 1.09
N ARG A 32 -17.04 -9.04 -0.01
CA ARG A 32 -17.85 -9.04 -1.23
C ARG A 32 -17.46 -10.16 -2.19
N CYS A 33 -16.23 -10.67 -2.06
CA CYS A 33 -15.68 -11.74 -2.89
C CYS A 33 -15.08 -12.86 -2.04
N LEU A 34 -15.00 -14.06 -2.62
CA LEU A 34 -14.34 -15.19 -1.99
C LEU A 34 -12.83 -14.94 -1.87
N CYS A 35 -12.26 -15.24 -0.71
CA CYS A 35 -10.82 -15.17 -0.49
C CYS A 35 -10.15 -16.46 -0.99
N PRO A 36 -9.18 -16.38 -1.92
CA PRO A 36 -8.35 -17.52 -2.28
C PRO A 36 -7.62 -18.08 -1.06
N TRP A 37 -7.42 -19.40 -1.01
CA TRP A 37 -6.75 -20.07 0.11
C TRP A 37 -5.32 -19.55 0.32
N SER A 38 -4.64 -19.19 -0.77
CA SER A 38 -3.24 -18.76 -0.79
C SER A 38 -2.95 -17.47 -0.02
N VAL A 39 -3.97 -16.64 0.21
CA VAL A 39 -3.85 -15.36 0.93
C VAL A 39 -4.79 -15.27 2.13
N ARG A 40 -5.48 -16.38 2.45
CA ARG A 40 -6.54 -16.41 3.47
C ARG A 40 -6.00 -16.07 4.85
N ARG A 41 -4.83 -16.59 5.19
CA ARG A 41 -4.18 -16.36 6.48
C ARG A 41 -3.91 -14.86 6.69
N GLU A 42 -3.39 -14.18 5.68
CA GLU A 42 -3.07 -12.77 5.75
C GLU A 42 -4.33 -11.91 5.85
N VAL A 43 -5.37 -12.27 5.10
CA VAL A 43 -6.67 -11.58 5.13
C VAL A 43 -7.35 -11.73 6.50
N GLU A 44 -7.35 -12.93 7.08
CA GLU A 44 -7.89 -13.18 8.41
C GLU A 44 -7.13 -12.39 9.48
N GLN A 45 -5.80 -12.33 9.38
CA GLN A 45 -4.98 -11.49 10.27
C GLN A 45 -5.31 -10.00 10.14
N ILE A 46 -5.56 -9.49 8.92
CA ILE A 46 -5.98 -8.09 8.74
C ILE A 46 -7.32 -7.86 9.45
N TRP A 47 -8.32 -8.71 9.25
CA TRP A 47 -9.62 -8.56 9.91
C TRP A 47 -9.52 -8.57 11.44
N HIS A 48 -8.63 -9.39 12.02
CA HIS A 48 -8.42 -9.41 13.46
C HIS A 48 -7.70 -8.16 14.00
N LEU A 49 -6.79 -7.58 13.22
CA LEU A 49 -5.97 -6.45 13.66
C LEU A 49 -6.70 -5.09 13.58
N VAL A 50 -7.62 -4.95 12.63
CA VAL A 50 -8.25 -3.66 12.31
C VAL A 50 -9.76 -3.77 12.15
N ASP A 51 -10.43 -4.17 13.23
CA ASP A 51 -11.89 -4.17 13.28
C ASP A 51 -12.46 -2.73 13.22
N GLY A 52 -13.48 -2.51 12.40
CA GLY A 52 -14.06 -1.19 12.14
C GLY A 52 -13.30 -0.30 11.13
N THR A 53 -12.14 -0.72 10.61
CA THR A 53 -11.42 0.01 9.56
C THR A 53 -12.11 -0.13 8.20
N ARG A 54 -12.24 0.99 7.48
CA ARG A 54 -12.77 0.98 6.10
C ARG A 54 -11.67 0.64 5.11
N PHE A 55 -11.95 -0.30 4.21
CA PHE A 55 -11.09 -0.60 3.07
C PHE A 55 -11.61 0.13 1.84
N GLU A 56 -10.74 0.81 1.11
CA GLU A 56 -11.12 1.60 -0.05
C GLU A 56 -10.19 1.32 -1.23
N HIS A 57 -10.76 1.31 -2.43
CA HIS A 57 -9.98 1.26 -3.66
C HIS A 57 -9.44 2.66 -3.98
N CYS A 58 -8.16 2.75 -4.31
CA CYS A 58 -7.55 3.96 -4.86
C CYS A 58 -7.00 3.71 -6.26
N TYR A 59 -6.91 4.75 -7.08
CA TYR A 59 -6.26 4.62 -8.38
C TYR A 59 -4.76 4.37 -8.21
N ARG A 60 -4.15 3.71 -9.20
CA ARG A 60 -2.72 3.37 -9.18
C ARG A 60 -1.81 4.60 -9.04
N GLU A 61 -2.27 5.74 -9.52
CA GLU A 61 -1.62 7.06 -9.39
C GLU A 61 -1.55 7.53 -7.93
N ALA A 62 -2.49 7.12 -7.08
CA ALA A 62 -2.51 7.42 -5.65
C ALA A 62 -1.74 6.36 -4.83
N ASN A 63 -1.57 5.14 -5.35
CA ASN A 63 -0.84 4.06 -4.67
C ASN A 63 0.69 4.05 -4.92
N LYS A 64 1.24 5.10 -5.52
CA LYS A 64 2.65 5.14 -5.96
C LYS A 64 3.67 4.91 -4.86
N VAL A 65 3.42 5.42 -3.66
CA VAL A 65 4.34 5.23 -2.54
C VAL A 65 4.47 3.74 -2.20
N ALA A 66 3.35 3.01 -2.13
CA ALA A 66 3.36 1.58 -1.85
C ALA A 66 4.04 0.78 -2.98
N ASP A 67 3.75 1.11 -4.25
CA ASP A 67 4.39 0.51 -5.43
C ASP A 67 5.92 0.67 -5.38
N ILE A 68 6.42 1.87 -5.08
CA ILE A 68 7.87 2.12 -5.01
C ILE A 68 8.50 1.32 -3.89
N LEU A 69 7.89 1.31 -2.71
CA LEU A 69 8.43 0.57 -1.56
C LEU A 69 8.43 -0.94 -1.80
N ALA A 70 7.40 -1.48 -2.46
CA ALA A 70 7.36 -2.88 -2.86
C ALA A 70 8.51 -3.22 -3.84
N ASN A 71 8.75 -2.36 -4.84
CA ASN A 71 9.84 -2.54 -5.80
C ASN A 71 11.24 -2.47 -5.16
N VAL A 72 11.40 -1.65 -4.11
CA VAL A 72 12.64 -1.63 -3.32
C VAL A 72 12.86 -2.97 -2.65
N GLY A 73 11.82 -3.59 -2.07
CA GLY A 73 11.90 -4.93 -1.49
C GLY A 73 12.28 -6.00 -2.52
N VAL A 74 11.68 -5.97 -3.71
CA VAL A 74 12.04 -6.88 -4.81
C VAL A 74 13.51 -6.72 -5.23
N SER A 75 14.03 -5.49 -5.20
CA SER A 75 15.42 -5.19 -5.56
C SER A 75 16.44 -5.57 -4.48
N HIS A 76 16.00 -5.90 -3.27
CA HIS A 76 16.86 -6.27 -2.13
C HIS A 76 16.37 -7.59 -1.52
N PRO A 77 16.44 -8.72 -2.24
CA PRO A 77 15.86 -9.99 -1.80
C PRO A 77 16.49 -10.56 -0.53
N GLN A 78 17.70 -10.10 -0.18
CA GLN A 78 18.40 -10.47 1.07
C GLN A 78 17.73 -9.86 2.31
N GLU A 79 16.92 -8.81 2.14
CA GLU A 79 16.20 -8.14 3.21
C GLU A 79 14.71 -8.48 3.15
N LEU A 80 14.26 -9.35 4.06
CA LEU A 80 12.86 -9.79 4.11
C LEU A 80 11.87 -8.63 4.32
N VAL A 81 12.23 -7.67 5.18
CA VAL A 81 11.41 -6.48 5.46
C VAL A 81 12.32 -5.30 5.77
N ARG A 82 12.05 -4.16 5.12
CA ARG A 82 12.69 -2.88 5.41
C ARG A 82 11.65 -1.86 5.87
N VAL A 83 11.81 -1.33 7.08
CA VAL A 83 10.91 -0.32 7.66
C VAL A 83 11.61 1.04 7.71
N TYR A 84 10.94 2.06 7.18
CA TYR A 84 11.43 3.44 7.19
C TYR A 84 10.72 4.23 8.30
N CYS A 85 11.45 4.58 9.36
CA CYS A 85 10.88 5.31 10.50
C CYS A 85 10.78 6.82 10.30
N THR A 86 11.45 7.39 9.29
CA THR A 86 11.41 8.83 9.00
C THR A 86 11.32 9.07 7.51
N GLU A 87 10.70 10.18 7.09
CA GLU A 87 10.65 10.54 5.66
C GLU A 87 12.04 10.73 5.05
N ARG A 88 13.03 11.14 5.85
CA ARG A 88 14.41 11.37 5.41
C ARG A 88 15.11 10.07 5.00
N THR A 89 14.70 8.93 5.57
CA THR A 89 15.27 7.62 5.22
C THR A 89 14.57 6.96 4.04
N LEU A 90 13.40 7.48 3.61
CA LEU A 90 12.73 6.98 2.41
C LEU A 90 13.60 7.18 1.16
N PRO A 91 13.53 6.25 0.18
CA PRO A 91 14.06 6.47 -1.16
C PRO A 91 13.60 7.82 -1.72
N SER A 92 14.46 8.51 -2.48
CA SER A 92 14.17 9.86 -2.99
C SER A 92 12.85 9.93 -3.77
N VAL A 93 12.58 8.94 -4.62
CA VAL A 93 11.34 8.85 -5.41
C VAL A 93 10.11 8.65 -4.51
N ALA A 94 10.17 7.71 -3.55
CA ALA A 94 9.08 7.46 -2.61
C ALA A 94 8.78 8.71 -1.75
N ARG A 95 9.81 9.45 -1.37
CA ARG A 95 9.69 10.70 -0.61
C ARG A 95 8.98 11.79 -1.40
N GLY A 96 9.28 11.92 -2.69
CA GLY A 96 8.58 12.85 -3.58
C GLY A 96 7.09 12.51 -3.70
N GLU A 97 6.77 11.25 -3.98
CA GLU A 97 5.40 10.76 -4.07
C GLU A 97 4.64 10.91 -2.74
N CYS A 98 5.29 10.66 -1.61
CA CYS A 98 4.68 10.85 -0.29
C CYS A 98 4.26 12.32 -0.05
N ARG A 99 5.10 13.28 -0.47
CA ARG A 99 4.79 14.71 -0.37
C ARG A 99 3.63 15.10 -1.30
N MET A 100 3.62 14.62 -2.54
CA MET A 100 2.53 14.89 -3.48
C MET A 100 1.21 14.29 -2.99
N ASN A 101 1.24 13.06 -2.45
CA ASN A 101 0.07 12.42 -1.86
C ASN A 101 -0.49 13.23 -0.68
N ARG A 102 0.38 13.76 0.19
CA ARG A 102 -0.03 14.66 1.29
C ARG A 102 -0.68 15.95 0.78
N LEU A 103 -0.27 16.45 -0.38
CA LEU A 103 -0.86 17.63 -1.04
C LEU A 103 -2.13 17.30 -1.84
N GLY A 104 -2.54 16.03 -1.92
CA GLY A 104 -3.67 15.60 -2.76
C GLY A 104 -3.39 15.68 -4.25
N VAL A 105 -2.12 15.71 -4.67
CA VAL A 105 -1.72 15.79 -6.08
C VAL A 105 -1.45 14.36 -6.59
N PRO A 106 -2.25 13.84 -7.54
CA PRO A 106 -2.03 12.50 -8.09
C PRO A 106 -0.80 12.45 -8.99
N SER A 107 -0.12 11.31 -9.01
CA SER A 107 1.04 11.10 -9.89
C SER A 107 0.60 10.96 -11.35
N VAL A 108 1.11 11.80 -12.24
CA VAL A 108 0.76 11.76 -13.67
C VAL A 108 1.82 10.97 -14.45
N ARG A 109 1.43 9.82 -15.01
CA ARG A 109 2.30 9.08 -15.92
C ARG A 109 2.27 9.73 -17.31
N ARG A 110 3.40 10.29 -17.75
CA ARG A 110 3.55 10.75 -19.14
C ARG A 110 3.85 9.54 -20.02
N VAL A 111 2.96 9.24 -20.96
CA VAL A 111 3.18 8.24 -22.01
C VAL A 111 3.69 8.97 -23.25
N ARG A 112 4.89 8.61 -23.74
CA ARG A 112 5.35 9.08 -25.05
C ARG A 112 4.59 8.29 -26.11
N ILE A 113 3.72 8.96 -26.85
CA ILE A 113 3.12 8.38 -28.06
C ILE A 113 4.23 8.39 -29.12
N GLY A 114 4.72 7.22 -29.50
CA GLY A 114 5.60 7.07 -30.65
C GLY A 114 4.85 7.49 -31.91
N ARG A 115 5.46 8.34 -32.74
CA ARG A 115 4.91 8.63 -34.08
C ARG A 115 4.98 7.33 -34.90
N ALA A 116 3.85 6.96 -35.50
CA ALA A 116 3.72 5.83 -36.42
C ALA A 116 4.52 6.08 -37.71
#